data_AF-A0A3S4F8I9-F1
#
_entry.id   AF-A0A3S4F8I9-F1
#
_cell.length_a   1.000
_cell.length_b   1.000
_cell.length_c   1.000
_cell.angle_alpha   90.00
_cell.angle_beta   90.00
_cell.angle_gamma   90.00
#
_symmetry.space_group_name_H-M   'P 1'
#
loop_
_entity.id
_entity.type
_entity.pdbx_description
1 polymer ?
#
loop_
_entity_poly.entity_id
_entity_poly.type
_entity_poly.pdbx_seq_one_letter_code
_entity_poly.pdbx_strand_id
1 'polypeptide(L)'
;MSSLSSLIGYGLIVAVPIISNQVNVQVGAMANVAIMLCITIWALYLIFKNKAEITQHLLSLAERSLAFFSLFIRAFALVWHWLASAYFIVLFFFSLFDPGNSLKFMMGATVRSLAIIGIAAFISGMFTRWIAKTITLSPHTQRNYPELQKRLNGWLSSALKVARFLTVCVAVMLLLNAWGLFDFWHWLHYGAGEKMVDILIRIALILFFSAVGWTILASLIENRLASDIHGRPLPSARTRTLLTLFRNALAVIISTITIMIVLSEIGVNIAPLLAGAGALGLAISFGSQTLVKDIITGVFIQFENGMNTGDLVTIGPLTGTVERMSIRSVGVRQDTGAYHIIPWSSITTFANFVRGIGSVVANYDVDRHEDADKANQALKDAVTALMETEDIRGLIIGEPHVRRYCRFNEHGVYFTRVVHHATAQAVDGAFCP
;
A
#
# COMPACT_ATOMS: atom_id res chain seq x y z
N MET A 1 -43.65 -43.75 12.37
CA MET A 1 -42.38 -43.61 13.12
C MET A 1 -42.15 -44.76 14.10
N SER A 2 -43.07 -45.05 15.03
CA SER A 2 -42.92 -46.13 16.05
C SER A 2 -42.69 -47.56 15.50
N SER A 3 -43.38 -47.96 14.42
CA SER A 3 -43.17 -49.29 13.80
C SER A 3 -41.84 -49.43 13.05
N LEU A 4 -41.26 -48.33 12.56
CA LEU A 4 -39.97 -48.36 11.86
C LEU A 4 -38.81 -48.46 12.85
N SER A 5 -38.85 -47.67 13.93
CA SER A 5 -37.82 -47.69 14.97
C SER A 5 -37.79 -49.02 15.71
N SER A 6 -38.95 -49.65 15.92
CA SER A 6 -39.03 -51.00 16.51
C SER A 6 -38.52 -52.08 15.54
N LEU A 7 -38.86 -52.02 14.25
CA LEU A 7 -38.38 -53.00 13.26
C LEU A 7 -36.86 -52.90 13.01
N ILE A 8 -36.31 -51.68 12.91
CA ILE A 8 -34.87 -51.44 12.74
C ILE A 8 -34.12 -51.84 14.02
N GLY A 9 -34.61 -51.43 15.20
CA GLY A 9 -33.94 -51.69 16.47
C GLY A 9 -33.96 -53.16 16.89
N TYR A 10 -35.13 -53.80 16.88
CA TYR A 10 -35.25 -55.19 17.34
C TYR A 10 -34.84 -56.21 16.27
N GLY A 11 -35.10 -55.92 14.98
CA GLY A 11 -34.75 -56.83 13.89
C GLY A 11 -33.24 -56.96 13.68
N LEU A 12 -32.51 -55.84 13.60
CA LEU A 12 -31.09 -55.85 13.23
C LEU A 12 -30.15 -56.04 14.42
N ILE A 13 -30.46 -55.47 15.59
CA ILE A 13 -29.57 -55.50 16.75
C ILE A 13 -29.76 -56.77 17.59
N VAL A 14 -30.96 -57.36 17.56
CA VAL A 14 -31.31 -58.51 18.43
C VAL A 14 -31.61 -59.76 17.61
N ALA A 15 -32.53 -59.71 16.64
CA ALA A 15 -32.95 -60.92 15.92
C ALA A 15 -31.86 -61.49 14.99
N VAL A 16 -31.18 -60.65 14.21
CA VAL A 16 -30.12 -61.10 13.27
C VAL A 16 -28.92 -61.77 14.00
N PRO A 17 -28.35 -61.19 15.08
CA PRO A 17 -27.26 -61.85 15.83
C PRO A 17 -27.68 -63.16 16.50
N ILE A 18 -28.92 -63.24 17.01
CA ILE A 18 -29.46 -64.47 17.62
C ILE A 18 -29.61 -65.57 16.56
N ILE A 19 -30.18 -65.26 15.40
CA ILE A 19 -30.35 -66.23 14.30
C ILE A 19 -28.98 -66.69 13.77
N SER A 20 -28.02 -65.77 13.64
CA SER A 20 -26.66 -66.07 13.21
C SER A 20 -25.94 -67.02 14.18
N ASN A 21 -26.12 -66.81 15.49
CA ASN A 21 -25.46 -67.59 16.54
C ASN A 21 -26.16 -68.92 16.87
N GLN A 22 -27.49 -69.01 16.69
CA GLN A 22 -28.27 -70.21 17.02
C GLN A 22 -28.55 -71.13 15.82
N VAL A 23 -28.61 -70.61 14.59
CA VAL A 23 -28.95 -71.39 13.39
C VAL A 23 -27.74 -71.58 12.51
N ASN A 24 -27.31 -70.52 11.82
CA ASN A 24 -26.15 -70.48 10.94
C ASN A 24 -25.92 -69.01 10.51
N VAL A 25 -24.67 -68.60 10.39
CA VAL A 25 -24.25 -67.28 9.88
C VAL A 25 -24.88 -66.95 8.52
N GLN A 26 -25.01 -67.94 7.63
CA GLN A 26 -25.64 -67.76 6.31
C GLN A 26 -27.13 -67.41 6.40
N VAL A 27 -27.86 -68.06 7.32
CA VAL A 27 -29.29 -67.80 7.56
C VAL A 27 -29.49 -66.43 8.21
N GLY A 28 -28.60 -66.05 9.14
CA GLY A 28 -28.57 -64.71 9.71
C GLY A 28 -28.33 -63.61 8.66
N ALA A 29 -27.43 -63.86 7.69
CA ALA A 29 -27.19 -62.94 6.58
C ALA A 29 -28.43 -62.78 5.68
N MET A 30 -29.10 -63.88 5.31
CA MET A 30 -30.33 -63.81 4.51
C MET A 30 -31.45 -63.05 5.22
N ALA A 31 -31.61 -63.25 6.54
CA ALA A 31 -32.56 -62.51 7.35
C ALA A 31 -32.23 -61.00 7.40
N ASN A 32 -30.96 -60.63 7.53
CA ASN A 32 -30.50 -59.23 7.47
C ASN A 32 -30.88 -58.58 6.13
N VAL A 33 -30.60 -59.25 5.00
CA VAL A 33 -30.92 -58.72 3.66
C VAL A 33 -32.43 -58.50 3.50
N ALA A 34 -33.26 -59.47 3.90
CA ALA A 34 -34.71 -59.35 3.79
C ALA A 34 -35.28 -58.20 4.63
N ILE A 35 -34.83 -58.09 5.89
CA ILE A 35 -35.23 -57.01 6.80
C ILE A 35 -34.81 -55.65 6.25
N MET A 36 -33.55 -55.52 5.80
CA MET A 36 -33.02 -54.28 5.24
C MET A 36 -33.72 -53.87 3.94
N LEU A 37 -34.06 -54.82 3.07
CA LEU A 37 -34.80 -54.55 1.83
C LEU A 37 -36.20 -54.01 2.13
N CYS A 38 -36.92 -54.63 3.08
CA CYS A 38 -38.23 -54.16 3.50
C CYS A 38 -38.17 -52.74 4.10
N ILE A 39 -37.17 -52.47 4.95
CA ILE A 39 -36.95 -51.14 5.54
C ILE A 39 -36.70 -50.10 4.45
N THR A 40 -35.83 -50.39 3.48
CA THR A 40 -35.47 -49.47 2.41
C THR A 40 -36.65 -49.18 1.49
N ILE A 41 -37.43 -50.19 1.07
CA ILE A 41 -38.62 -49.99 0.23
C ILE A 41 -39.66 -49.14 0.97
N TRP A 42 -39.92 -49.44 2.25
CA TRP A 42 -40.89 -48.70 3.04
C TRP A 42 -40.44 -47.25 3.30
N ALA A 43 -39.15 -47.03 3.55
CA ALA A 43 -38.57 -45.70 3.71
C ALA A 43 -38.67 -44.87 2.42
N LEU A 44 -38.36 -45.45 1.25
CA LEU A 44 -38.52 -44.80 -0.04
C LEU A 44 -39.98 -44.41 -0.30
N TYR A 45 -40.92 -45.32 -0.06
CA TYR A 45 -42.35 -45.02 -0.18
C TYR A 45 -42.76 -43.81 0.68
N LEU A 46 -42.30 -43.77 1.94
CA LEU A 46 -42.61 -42.67 2.86
C LEU A 46 -41.99 -41.34 2.40
N ILE A 47 -40.74 -41.34 1.92
CA ILE A 47 -40.05 -40.16 1.39
C ILE A 47 -40.82 -39.55 0.20
N PHE A 48 -41.23 -40.38 -0.78
CA PHE A 48 -41.94 -39.89 -1.95
C PHE A 48 -43.38 -39.48 -1.64
N LYS A 49 -44.06 -40.15 -0.71
CA LYS A 49 -45.42 -39.80 -0.26
C LYS A 49 -45.45 -38.43 0.43
N ASN A 50 -44.51 -38.15 1.33
CA ASN A 50 -44.45 -36.89 2.07
C ASN A 50 -43.58 -35.82 1.38
N LYS A 51 -43.21 -36.03 0.11
CA LYS A 51 -42.29 -35.15 -0.62
C LYS A 51 -42.73 -33.69 -0.60
N ALA A 52 -43.98 -33.43 -0.98
CA ALA A 52 -44.52 -32.09 -1.13
C ALA A 52 -44.62 -31.34 0.21
N GLU A 53 -45.11 -32.03 1.23
CA GLU A 53 -45.30 -31.48 2.58
C GLU A 53 -43.97 -31.07 3.23
N ILE A 54 -42.96 -31.95 3.18
CA ILE A 54 -41.63 -31.66 3.75
C ILE A 54 -40.95 -30.53 2.96
N THR A 55 -41.11 -30.48 1.64
CA THR A 55 -40.54 -29.41 0.81
C THR A 55 -41.14 -28.05 1.17
N GLN A 56 -42.46 -27.97 1.38
CA GLN A 56 -43.13 -26.74 1.82
C GLN A 56 -42.69 -26.30 3.23
N HIS A 57 -42.52 -27.25 4.16
CA HIS A 57 -41.97 -26.95 5.48
C HIS A 57 -40.52 -26.43 5.42
N LEU A 58 -39.68 -27.00 4.56
CA LEU A 58 -38.31 -26.50 4.36
C LEU A 58 -38.30 -25.10 3.74
N LEU A 59 -39.18 -24.81 2.78
CA LEU A 59 -39.29 -23.49 2.17
C LEU A 59 -39.77 -22.43 3.17
N SER A 60 -40.75 -22.75 4.03
CA SER A 60 -41.19 -21.82 5.09
C SER A 60 -40.11 -21.60 6.16
N LEU A 61 -39.32 -22.63 6.47
CA LEU A 61 -38.13 -22.49 7.32
C LEU A 61 -37.10 -21.53 6.68
N ALA A 62 -36.90 -21.62 5.36
CA ALA A 62 -35.98 -20.76 4.63
C ALA A 62 -36.39 -19.29 4.70
N GLU A 63 -37.68 -18.97 4.65
CA GLU A 63 -38.19 -17.59 4.76
C GLU A 63 -37.95 -16.96 6.13
N ARG A 64 -37.97 -17.76 7.20
CA ARG A 64 -37.72 -17.30 8.58
C ARG A 64 -36.24 -17.28 8.95
N SER A 65 -35.39 -17.89 8.13
CA SER A 65 -33.95 -17.96 8.34
C SER A 65 -33.23 -16.71 7.82
N LEU A 66 -32.02 -16.44 8.32
CA LEU A 66 -31.18 -15.35 7.79
C LEU A 66 -30.97 -15.54 6.27
N ALA A 67 -30.87 -14.44 5.53
CA ALA A 67 -30.79 -14.43 4.06
C ALA A 67 -29.78 -15.44 3.47
N PHE A 68 -28.66 -15.65 4.16
CA PHE A 68 -27.67 -16.66 3.78
C PHE A 68 -28.19 -18.10 3.93
N PHE A 69 -28.68 -18.49 5.11
CA PHE A 69 -29.24 -19.84 5.34
C PHE A 69 -30.45 -20.12 4.47
N SER A 70 -31.23 -19.08 4.16
CA SER A 70 -32.38 -19.16 3.26
C SER A 70 -32.00 -19.77 1.91
N LEU A 71 -30.86 -19.36 1.33
CA LEU A 71 -30.37 -19.90 0.06
C LEU A 71 -30.07 -21.41 0.14
N PHE A 72 -29.36 -21.84 1.18
CA PHE A 72 -28.99 -23.25 1.36
C PHE A 72 -30.21 -24.12 1.66
N ILE A 73 -31.13 -23.64 2.50
CA ILE A 73 -32.36 -24.38 2.84
C ILE A 73 -33.24 -24.49 1.60
N ARG A 74 -33.36 -23.44 0.77
CA ARG A 74 -34.08 -23.49 -0.52
C ARG A 74 -33.45 -24.49 -1.49
N ALA A 75 -32.13 -24.46 -1.65
CA ALA A 75 -31.43 -25.42 -2.49
C ALA A 75 -31.60 -26.86 -1.97
N PHE A 76 -31.47 -27.07 -0.66
CA PHE A 76 -31.70 -28.37 -0.01
C PHE A 76 -33.14 -28.86 -0.17
N ALA A 77 -34.13 -27.97 -0.07
CA ALA A 77 -35.54 -28.31 -0.28
C ALA A 77 -35.82 -28.90 -1.67
N LEU A 78 -35.02 -28.57 -2.69
CA LEU A 78 -35.14 -29.15 -4.03
C LEU A 78 -34.56 -30.57 -4.11
N VAL A 79 -33.52 -30.89 -3.33
CA VAL A 79 -32.74 -32.13 -3.48
C VAL A 79 -32.85 -33.11 -2.31
N TRP A 80 -33.49 -32.73 -1.19
CA TRP A 80 -33.49 -33.54 0.04
C TRP A 80 -34.01 -34.97 -0.16
N HIS A 81 -35.01 -35.16 -1.00
CA HIS A 81 -35.61 -36.47 -1.26
C HIS A 81 -34.65 -37.42 -1.97
N TRP A 82 -33.79 -36.89 -2.86
CA TRP A 82 -32.72 -37.66 -3.49
C TRP A 82 -31.64 -38.03 -2.47
N LEU A 83 -31.23 -37.09 -1.61
CA LEU A 83 -30.25 -37.35 -0.54
C LEU A 83 -30.76 -38.39 0.47
N ALA A 84 -32.02 -38.27 0.89
CA ALA A 84 -32.66 -39.23 1.79
C ALA A 84 -32.80 -40.61 1.14
N SER A 85 -33.18 -40.67 -0.13
CA SER A 85 -33.25 -41.94 -0.88
C SER A 85 -31.87 -42.59 -1.01
N ALA A 86 -30.85 -41.81 -1.37
CA ALA A 86 -29.47 -42.26 -1.45
C ALA A 86 -28.98 -42.80 -0.09
N TYR A 87 -29.30 -42.15 1.02
CA TYR A 87 -28.97 -42.61 2.37
C TYR A 87 -29.47 -44.03 2.65
N PHE A 88 -30.74 -44.32 2.38
CA PHE A 88 -31.32 -45.65 2.60
C PHE A 88 -30.80 -46.71 1.62
N ILE A 89 -30.52 -46.32 0.37
CA ILE A 89 -29.92 -47.22 -0.64
C ILE A 89 -28.49 -47.58 -0.24
N VAL A 90 -27.68 -46.60 0.15
CA VAL A 90 -26.30 -46.80 0.62
C VAL A 90 -26.29 -47.65 1.88
N LEU A 91 -27.19 -47.40 2.83
CA LEU A 91 -27.37 -48.23 4.03
C LEU A 91 -27.66 -49.69 3.69
N PHE A 92 -28.57 -49.93 2.72
CA PHE A 92 -28.89 -51.27 2.25
C PHE A 92 -27.65 -51.96 1.68
N PHE A 93 -26.94 -51.30 0.75
CA PHE A 93 -25.74 -51.86 0.13
C PHE A 93 -24.62 -52.13 1.15
N PHE A 94 -24.31 -51.19 2.04
CA PHE A 94 -23.28 -51.41 3.08
C PHE A 94 -23.65 -52.55 4.02
N SER A 95 -24.94 -52.74 4.31
CA SER A 95 -25.41 -53.86 5.12
C SER A 95 -25.26 -55.22 4.43
N LEU A 96 -25.12 -55.28 3.09
CA LEU A 96 -24.78 -56.51 2.37
C LEU A 96 -23.33 -56.94 2.62
N PHE A 97 -22.40 -55.97 2.70
CA PHE A 97 -20.96 -56.22 2.82
C PHE A 97 -20.50 -56.32 4.28
N ASP A 98 -21.07 -55.52 5.18
CA ASP A 98 -20.79 -55.55 6.61
C ASP A 98 -22.08 -55.35 7.44
N PRO A 99 -22.88 -56.42 7.63
CA PRO A 99 -24.12 -56.38 8.39
C PRO A 99 -23.96 -55.84 9.82
N GLY A 100 -22.82 -56.14 10.46
CA GLY A 100 -22.58 -55.84 11.87
C GLY A 100 -22.14 -54.40 12.15
N ASN A 101 -21.40 -53.78 11.22
CA ASN A 101 -20.86 -52.43 11.43
C ASN A 101 -21.54 -51.35 10.58
N SER A 102 -22.28 -51.70 9.52
CA SER A 102 -22.94 -50.73 8.64
C SER A 102 -23.81 -49.72 9.40
N LEU A 103 -24.64 -50.18 10.34
CA LEU A 103 -25.52 -49.32 11.13
C LEU A 103 -24.74 -48.42 12.10
N LYS A 104 -23.68 -48.94 12.73
CA LYS A 104 -22.78 -48.16 13.61
C LYS A 104 -22.03 -47.07 12.83
N PHE A 105 -21.51 -47.42 11.65
CA PHE A 105 -20.84 -46.49 10.74
C PHE A 105 -21.80 -45.38 10.29
N MET A 106 -22.97 -45.76 9.76
CA MET A 106 -24.02 -44.84 9.31
C MET A 106 -24.49 -43.89 10.42
N MET A 107 -24.77 -44.41 11.61
CA MET A 107 -25.18 -43.60 12.76
C MET A 107 -24.05 -42.65 13.19
N GLY A 108 -22.81 -43.14 13.27
CA GLY A 108 -21.65 -42.32 13.60
C GLY A 108 -21.40 -41.21 12.58
N ALA A 109 -21.49 -41.52 11.28
CA ALA A 109 -21.34 -40.56 10.19
C ALA A 109 -22.47 -39.51 10.21
N THR A 110 -23.72 -39.90 10.45
CA THR A 110 -24.85 -38.97 10.57
C THR A 110 -24.72 -38.05 11.78
N VAL A 111 -24.34 -38.58 12.95
CA VAL A 111 -24.14 -37.77 14.17
C VAL A 111 -22.99 -36.78 13.99
N ARG A 112 -21.86 -37.22 13.43
CA ARG A 112 -20.74 -36.32 13.09
C ARG A 112 -21.18 -35.26 12.07
N SER A 113 -21.95 -35.64 11.06
CA SER A 113 -22.46 -34.70 10.04
C SER A 113 -23.38 -33.64 10.66
N LEU A 114 -24.29 -34.03 11.55
CA LEU A 114 -25.15 -33.10 12.29
C LEU A 114 -24.33 -32.15 13.16
N ALA A 115 -23.32 -32.65 13.86
CA ALA A 115 -22.43 -31.83 14.66
C ALA A 115 -21.64 -30.83 13.81
N ILE A 116 -21.05 -31.26 12.69
CA ILE A 116 -20.31 -30.40 11.76
C ILE A 116 -21.21 -29.30 11.20
N ILE A 117 -22.41 -29.65 10.72
CA ILE A 117 -23.37 -28.68 10.17
C ILE A 117 -23.82 -27.70 11.26
N GLY A 118 -24.10 -28.18 12.47
CA GLY A 118 -24.49 -27.34 13.59
C GLY A 118 -23.41 -26.33 14.00
N ILE A 119 -22.17 -26.79 14.15
CA ILE A 119 -21.02 -25.93 14.47
C ILE A 119 -20.76 -24.92 13.35
N ALA A 120 -20.76 -25.36 12.09
CA ALA A 120 -20.55 -24.49 10.94
C ALA A 120 -21.66 -23.42 10.81
N ALA A 121 -22.92 -23.81 11.05
CA ALA A 121 -24.04 -22.88 11.06
C ALA A 121 -23.94 -21.87 12.22
N PHE A 122 -23.53 -22.32 13.40
CA PHE A 122 -23.30 -21.45 14.55
C PHE A 122 -22.21 -20.40 14.27
N ILE A 123 -21.05 -20.83 13.78
CA ILE A 123 -19.92 -19.94 13.41
C ILE A 123 -20.35 -18.96 12.31
N SER A 124 -21.03 -19.43 11.27
CA SER A 124 -21.53 -18.58 10.18
C SER A 124 -22.56 -17.53 10.66
N GLY A 125 -23.41 -17.91 11.62
CA GLY A 125 -24.32 -16.99 12.31
C GLY A 125 -23.58 -15.93 13.13
N MET A 126 -22.52 -16.31 13.85
CA MET A 126 -21.67 -15.37 14.58
C MET A 126 -21.00 -14.35 13.66
N PHE A 127 -20.38 -14.79 12.56
CA PHE A 127 -19.78 -13.88 11.59
C PHE A 127 -20.80 -12.93 10.99
N THR A 128 -22.02 -13.40 10.71
CA THR A 128 -23.10 -12.54 10.21
C THR A 128 -23.45 -11.43 11.21
N ARG A 129 -23.50 -11.74 12.51
CA ARG A 129 -23.71 -10.74 13.58
C ARG A 129 -22.54 -9.78 13.72
N TRP A 130 -21.30 -10.25 13.57
CA TRP A 130 -20.10 -9.43 13.68
C TRP A 130 -19.93 -8.49 12.49
N ILE A 131 -20.28 -8.91 11.28
CA ILE A 131 -20.31 -8.05 10.08
C ILE A 131 -21.24 -6.85 10.29
N ALA A 132 -22.33 -7.02 11.05
CA ALA A 132 -23.27 -5.94 11.35
C ALA A 132 -22.74 -4.94 12.40
N LYS A 133 -21.68 -5.29 13.16
CA LYS A 133 -21.03 -4.37 14.11
C LYS A 133 -19.95 -3.57 13.38
N THR A 134 -20.21 -2.28 13.18
CA THR A 134 -19.20 -1.35 12.66
C THR A 134 -18.31 -0.87 13.79
N ILE A 135 -16.99 -0.78 13.52
CA ILE A 135 -16.06 -0.15 14.47
C ILE A 135 -16.26 1.36 14.34
N THR A 136 -16.59 2.01 15.46
CA THR A 136 -16.58 3.46 15.60
C THR A 136 -15.26 3.87 16.25
N LEU A 137 -14.48 4.69 15.56
CA LEU A 137 -13.24 5.24 16.10
C LEU A 137 -13.53 6.35 17.11
N SER A 138 -12.61 6.59 18.04
CA SER A 138 -12.75 7.68 19.00
C SER A 138 -12.87 9.04 18.28
N PRO A 139 -13.58 10.04 18.84
CA PRO A 139 -13.80 11.33 18.19
C PRO A 139 -12.51 12.05 17.80
N HIS A 140 -11.43 11.82 18.56
CA HIS A 140 -10.13 12.46 18.32
C HIS A 140 -9.37 11.82 17.14
N THR A 141 -9.50 10.51 16.93
CA THR A 141 -8.85 9.78 15.81
C THR A 141 -9.66 9.91 14.52
N GLN A 142 -11.00 9.91 14.60
CA GLN A 142 -11.89 10.12 13.45
C GLN A 142 -11.70 11.51 12.83
N ARG A 143 -11.40 12.52 13.66
CA ARG A 143 -11.08 13.88 13.20
C ARG A 143 -9.79 13.96 12.39
N ASN A 144 -8.76 13.23 12.79
CA ASN A 144 -7.46 13.25 12.08
C ASN A 144 -7.47 12.33 10.85
N TYR A 145 -8.30 11.29 10.82
CA TYR A 145 -8.34 10.29 9.76
C TYR A 145 -9.78 9.88 9.37
N PRO A 146 -10.55 10.75 8.70
CA PRO A 146 -11.98 10.52 8.43
C PRO A 146 -12.27 9.30 7.55
N GLU A 147 -11.39 8.99 6.59
CA GLU A 147 -11.53 7.83 5.68
C GLU A 147 -11.01 6.51 6.28
N LEU A 148 -10.24 6.55 7.36
CA LEU A 148 -9.67 5.36 7.99
C LEU A 148 -10.77 4.44 8.51
N GLN A 149 -11.81 5.01 9.11
CA GLN A 149 -12.96 4.24 9.60
C GLN A 149 -13.65 3.47 8.48
N LYS A 150 -13.85 4.11 7.33
CA LYS A 150 -14.52 3.51 6.17
C LYS A 150 -13.67 2.38 5.58
N ARG A 151 -12.36 2.59 5.45
CA ARG A 151 -11.41 1.56 4.96
C ARG A 151 -11.32 0.37 5.90
N LEU A 152 -11.19 0.63 7.21
CA LEU A 152 -11.07 -0.40 8.23
C LEU A 152 -12.35 -1.24 8.32
N ASN A 153 -13.52 -0.60 8.33
CA ASN A 153 -14.81 -1.31 8.30
C ASN A 153 -15.02 -2.08 6.99
N GLY A 154 -14.56 -1.55 5.85
CA GLY A 154 -14.56 -2.24 4.57
C GLY A 154 -13.73 -3.53 4.60
N TRP A 155 -12.50 -3.46 5.10
CA TRP A 155 -11.63 -4.64 5.21
C TRP A 155 -12.14 -5.65 6.22
N LEU A 156 -12.63 -5.20 7.38
CA LEU A 156 -13.21 -6.09 8.37
C LEU A 156 -14.42 -6.84 7.79
N SER A 157 -15.31 -6.13 7.10
CA SER A 157 -16.48 -6.74 6.44
C SER A 157 -16.06 -7.77 5.39
N SER A 158 -15.08 -7.43 4.54
CA SER A 158 -14.56 -8.35 3.52
C SER A 158 -13.88 -9.58 4.13
N ALA A 159 -13.03 -9.39 5.14
CA ALA A 159 -12.35 -10.48 5.84
C ALA A 159 -13.34 -11.45 6.49
N LEU A 160 -14.39 -10.94 7.14
CA LEU A 160 -15.43 -11.76 7.76
C LEU A 160 -16.27 -12.52 6.70
N LYS A 161 -16.54 -11.93 5.53
CA LYS A 161 -17.21 -12.63 4.42
C LYS A 161 -16.35 -13.79 3.90
N VAL A 162 -15.04 -13.58 3.76
CA VAL A 162 -14.09 -14.62 3.34
C VAL A 162 -13.98 -15.72 4.39
N ALA A 163 -13.82 -15.37 5.68
CA ALA A 163 -13.77 -16.34 6.78
C ALA A 163 -15.04 -17.20 6.84
N ARG A 164 -16.21 -16.61 6.59
CA ARG A 164 -17.47 -17.34 6.50
C ARG A 164 -17.51 -18.31 5.31
N PHE A 165 -17.05 -17.89 4.14
CA PHE A 165 -16.95 -18.78 2.97
C PHE A 165 -16.03 -19.97 3.26
N LEU A 166 -14.85 -19.70 3.84
CA LEU A 166 -13.88 -20.72 4.23
C LEU A 166 -14.46 -21.71 5.25
N THR A 167 -15.26 -21.24 6.22
CA THR A 167 -15.95 -22.11 7.18
C THR A 167 -16.88 -23.10 6.49
N VAL A 168 -17.60 -22.69 5.44
CA VAL A 168 -18.47 -23.58 4.66
C VAL A 168 -17.64 -24.60 3.89
N CYS A 169 -16.55 -24.19 3.24
CA CYS A 169 -15.65 -25.10 2.54
C CYS A 169 -15.05 -26.16 3.48
N VAL A 170 -14.58 -25.75 4.67
CA VAL A 170 -14.06 -26.67 5.69
C VAL A 170 -15.16 -27.61 6.18
N ALA A 171 -16.38 -27.11 6.41
CA ALA A 171 -17.50 -27.94 6.81
C ALA A 171 -17.82 -29.02 5.77
N VAL A 172 -17.79 -28.69 4.47
CA VAL A 172 -17.98 -29.67 3.39
C VAL A 172 -16.87 -30.72 3.38
N MET A 173 -15.60 -30.32 3.54
CA MET A 173 -14.48 -31.27 3.63
C MET A 173 -14.59 -32.20 4.85
N LEU A 174 -14.97 -31.66 6.00
CA LEU A 174 -15.21 -32.45 7.21
C LEU A 174 -16.39 -33.40 7.05
N LEU A 175 -17.43 -33.02 6.30
CA LEU A 175 -18.53 -33.92 5.95
C LEU A 175 -18.01 -35.08 5.09
N LEU A 176 -17.25 -34.82 4.03
CA LEU A 176 -16.66 -35.89 3.21
C LEU A 176 -15.80 -36.85 4.06
N ASN A 177 -15.09 -36.32 5.06
CA ASN A 177 -14.33 -37.11 6.03
C ASN A 177 -15.21 -37.92 6.99
N ALA A 178 -16.32 -37.35 7.47
CA ALA A 178 -17.27 -38.08 8.30
C ALA A 178 -17.89 -39.28 7.57
N TRP A 179 -18.03 -39.18 6.25
CA TRP A 179 -18.55 -40.24 5.37
C TRP A 179 -17.48 -41.20 4.83
N GLY A 180 -16.21 -41.01 5.21
CA GLY A 180 -15.09 -41.84 4.74
C GLY A 180 -14.77 -41.68 3.24
N LEU A 181 -15.33 -40.65 2.59
CA LEU A 181 -15.07 -40.36 1.17
C LEU A 181 -13.72 -39.66 0.96
N PHE A 182 -13.19 -39.02 2.00
CA PHE A 182 -11.96 -38.24 1.94
C PHE A 182 -11.31 -38.13 3.31
N ASP A 183 -10.03 -38.44 3.44
CA ASP A 183 -9.30 -38.23 4.69
C ASP A 183 -8.81 -36.78 4.80
N PHE A 184 -9.57 -35.95 5.51
CA PHE A 184 -9.26 -34.53 5.68
C PHE A 184 -7.96 -34.32 6.43
N TRP A 185 -7.73 -35.08 7.50
CA TRP A 185 -6.55 -34.90 8.35
C TRP A 185 -5.28 -35.33 7.64
N HIS A 186 -5.33 -36.44 6.91
CA HIS A 186 -4.21 -36.90 6.10
C HIS A 186 -3.87 -35.90 4.97
N TRP A 187 -4.89 -35.40 4.26
CA TRP A 187 -4.67 -34.40 3.21
C TRP A 187 -4.13 -33.06 3.75
N LEU A 188 -4.59 -32.63 4.93
CA LEU A 188 -4.16 -31.38 5.57
C LEU A 188 -2.70 -31.43 6.04
N HIS A 189 -2.25 -32.57 6.58
CA HIS A 189 -0.91 -32.70 7.16
C HIS A 189 0.15 -33.30 6.24
N TYR A 190 -0.23 -34.16 5.30
CA TYR A 190 0.72 -34.94 4.49
C TYR A 190 0.49 -34.82 2.98
N GLY A 191 -0.59 -34.14 2.57
CA GLY A 191 -0.99 -34.04 1.17
C GLY A 191 -0.78 -32.65 0.57
N ALA A 192 -1.50 -32.39 -0.53
CA ALA A 192 -1.55 -31.08 -1.16
C ALA A 192 -2.16 -29.98 -0.26
N GLY A 193 -2.85 -30.36 0.83
CA GLY A 193 -3.46 -29.45 1.77
C GLY A 193 -2.45 -28.58 2.52
N GLU A 194 -1.30 -29.15 2.92
CA GLU A 194 -0.24 -28.39 3.60
C GLU A 194 0.25 -27.22 2.73
N LYS A 195 0.62 -27.52 1.48
CA LYS A 195 1.06 -26.50 0.51
C LYS A 195 -0.03 -25.47 0.24
N MET A 196 -1.28 -25.90 0.14
CA MET A 196 -2.40 -24.98 -0.10
C MET A 196 -2.62 -24.03 1.08
N VAL A 197 -2.57 -24.55 2.31
CA VAL A 197 -2.71 -23.74 3.53
C VAL A 197 -1.54 -22.77 3.66
N ASP A 198 -0.32 -23.23 3.41
CA ASP A 198 0.88 -22.41 3.43
C ASP A 198 0.81 -21.25 2.42
N ILE A 199 0.44 -21.53 1.16
CA ILE A 199 0.22 -20.51 0.13
C ILE A 199 -0.87 -19.51 0.55
N LEU A 200 -1.99 -20.00 1.10
CA LEU A 200 -3.08 -19.13 1.56
C LEU A 200 -2.65 -18.22 2.71
N ILE A 201 -1.85 -18.73 3.66
CA ILE A 201 -1.31 -17.93 4.76
C ILE A 201 -0.36 -16.86 4.22
N ARG A 202 0.56 -17.21 3.32
CA ARG A 202 1.48 -16.25 2.70
C ARG A 202 0.72 -15.15 1.97
N ILE A 203 -0.24 -15.51 1.10
CA ILE A 203 -1.07 -14.55 0.39
C ILE A 203 -1.83 -13.64 1.37
N ALA A 204 -2.42 -14.21 2.43
CA ALA A 204 -3.11 -13.43 3.45
C ALA A 204 -2.17 -12.43 4.15
N LEU A 205 -0.95 -12.84 4.49
CA LEU A 205 0.06 -11.97 5.09
C LEU A 205 0.51 -10.88 4.12
N ILE A 206 0.78 -11.22 2.85
CA ILE A 206 1.16 -10.25 1.82
C ILE A 206 0.08 -9.18 1.65
N LEU A 207 -1.19 -9.61 1.53
CA LEU A 207 -2.32 -8.69 1.43
C LEU A 207 -2.46 -7.86 2.69
N PHE A 208 -2.31 -8.44 3.88
CA PHE A 208 -2.37 -7.71 5.15
C PHE A 208 -1.29 -6.62 5.25
N PHE A 209 -0.02 -6.96 4.99
CA PHE A 209 1.07 -6.00 5.05
C PHE A 209 0.97 -4.92 3.96
N SER A 210 0.57 -5.29 2.74
CA SER A 210 0.32 -4.33 1.66
C SER A 210 -0.77 -3.34 2.02
N ALA A 211 -1.86 -3.87 2.58
CA ALA A 211 -2.99 -3.10 3.05
C ALA A 211 -2.54 -2.15 4.19
N VAL A 212 -1.89 -2.65 5.24
CA VAL A 212 -1.34 -1.82 6.32
C VAL A 212 -0.41 -0.73 5.79
N GLY A 213 0.54 -1.09 4.91
CA GLY A 213 1.47 -0.15 4.29
C GLY A 213 0.75 0.95 3.50
N TRP A 214 -0.24 0.59 2.68
CA TRP A 214 -1.07 1.55 1.97
C TRP A 214 -1.82 2.49 2.91
N THR A 215 -2.43 1.95 3.98
CA THR A 215 -3.17 2.77 4.96
C THR A 215 -2.24 3.76 5.66
N ILE A 216 -1.05 3.34 6.07
CA ILE A 216 -0.06 4.22 6.70
C ILE A 216 0.37 5.32 5.73
N LEU A 217 0.78 4.98 4.50
CA LEU A 217 1.22 5.96 3.51
C LEU A 217 0.11 6.96 3.14
N ALA A 218 -1.10 6.45 2.89
CA ALA A 218 -2.23 7.32 2.56
C ALA A 218 -2.60 8.23 3.75
N SER A 219 -2.52 7.71 4.98
CA SER A 219 -2.77 8.46 6.21
C SER A 219 -1.73 9.57 6.43
N LEU A 220 -0.44 9.31 6.16
CA LEU A 220 0.61 10.33 6.22
C LEU A 220 0.40 11.45 5.20
N ILE A 221 -0.03 11.11 3.99
CA ILE A 221 -0.35 12.09 2.94
C ILE A 221 -1.58 12.89 3.35
N GLU A 222 -2.66 12.23 3.78
CA GLU A 222 -3.90 12.89 4.20
C GLU A 222 -3.70 13.81 5.42
N ASN A 223 -2.84 13.44 6.37
CA ASN A 223 -2.46 14.30 7.49
C ASN A 223 -1.78 15.61 7.02
N ARG A 224 -1.02 15.56 5.92
CA ARG A 224 -0.43 16.77 5.31
C ARG A 224 -1.46 17.60 4.51
N LEU A 225 -2.58 17.00 4.12
CA LEU A 225 -3.70 17.67 3.44
C LEU A 225 -4.75 18.23 4.43
N ALA A 226 -4.83 17.69 5.63
CA ALA A 226 -5.82 18.08 6.63
C ALA A 226 -5.55 19.50 7.14
N SER A 227 -6.53 20.38 6.97
CA SER A 227 -6.57 21.67 7.65
C SER A 227 -6.91 21.44 9.11
N ASP A 228 -6.02 21.86 10.00
CA ASP A 228 -6.31 21.85 11.44
C ASP A 228 -7.33 22.96 11.73
N ILE A 229 -8.37 22.65 12.53
CA ILE A 229 -9.32 23.65 13.07
C ILE A 229 -8.56 24.70 13.94
N HIS A 230 -7.30 24.43 14.26
CA HIS A 230 -6.38 25.28 15.02
C HIS A 230 -5.49 26.23 14.18
N GLY A 231 -5.93 26.66 13.00
CA GLY A 231 -5.33 27.82 12.32
C GLY A 231 -4.09 27.53 11.48
N ARG A 232 -3.90 26.29 11.01
CA ARG A 232 -2.90 26.01 9.96
C ARG A 232 -3.45 26.48 8.61
N PRO A 233 -2.73 27.31 7.84
CA PRO A 233 -3.21 27.74 6.53
C PRO A 233 -3.49 26.52 5.66
N LEU A 234 -4.65 26.50 4.98
CA LEU A 234 -5.00 25.44 4.04
C LEU A 234 -3.84 25.24 3.06
N PRO A 235 -3.45 23.99 2.75
CA PRO A 235 -2.47 23.74 1.72
C PRO A 235 -2.91 24.43 0.43
N SER A 236 -1.97 25.11 -0.24
CA SER A 236 -2.26 25.76 -1.52
C SER A 236 -2.91 24.76 -2.49
N ALA A 237 -3.75 25.23 -3.42
CA ALA A 237 -4.36 24.36 -4.44
C ALA A 237 -3.30 23.49 -5.16
N ARG A 238 -2.10 24.05 -5.37
CA ARG A 238 -0.92 23.34 -5.93
C ARG A 238 -0.40 22.22 -5.02
N THR A 239 -0.35 22.43 -3.72
CA THR A 239 0.07 21.41 -2.75
C THR A 239 -0.93 20.25 -2.75
N ARG A 240 -2.23 20.54 -2.74
CA ARG A 240 -3.28 19.53 -2.76
C ARG A 240 -3.25 18.65 -4.02
N THR A 241 -3.05 19.25 -5.19
CA THR A 241 -2.94 18.49 -6.44
C THR A 241 -1.69 17.61 -6.45
N LEU A 242 -0.52 18.14 -6.03
CA LEU A 242 0.71 17.36 -5.92
C LEU A 242 0.57 16.16 -4.97
N LEU A 243 0.04 16.36 -3.76
CA LEU A 243 -0.13 15.26 -2.80
C LEU A 243 -1.11 14.19 -3.32
N THR A 244 -2.14 14.60 -4.06
CA THR A 244 -3.07 13.65 -4.70
C THR A 244 -2.37 12.83 -5.79
N LEU A 245 -1.52 13.45 -6.60
CA LEU A 245 -0.71 12.75 -7.61
C LEU A 245 0.24 11.74 -6.96
N PHE A 246 0.95 12.13 -5.90
CA PHE A 246 1.82 11.22 -5.14
C PHE A 246 1.06 10.04 -4.55
N ARG A 247 -0.12 10.29 -3.95
CA ARG A 247 -0.98 9.23 -3.41
C ARG A 247 -1.37 8.22 -4.50
N ASN A 248 -1.78 8.72 -5.67
CA ASN A 248 -2.19 7.86 -6.78
C ASN A 248 -0.99 7.07 -7.34
N ALA A 249 0.18 7.70 -7.49
CA ALA A 249 1.39 7.02 -7.93
C ALA A 249 1.81 5.89 -6.96
N LEU A 250 1.78 6.16 -5.65
CA LEU A 250 2.05 5.15 -4.62
C LEU A 250 1.02 4.02 -4.64
N ALA A 251 -0.26 4.33 -4.88
CA ALA A 251 -1.31 3.31 -5.01
C ALA A 251 -0.99 2.33 -6.15
N VAL A 252 -0.64 2.88 -7.32
CA VAL A 252 -0.28 2.10 -8.50
C VAL A 252 0.96 1.24 -8.21
N ILE A 253 2.03 1.81 -7.66
CA ILE A 253 3.26 1.06 -7.35
C ILE A 253 2.99 -0.08 -6.36
N ILE A 254 2.33 0.21 -5.23
CA ILE A 254 2.05 -0.79 -4.18
C ILE A 254 1.14 -1.89 -4.73
N SER A 255 0.09 -1.53 -5.47
CA SER A 255 -0.82 -2.51 -6.07
C SER A 255 -0.12 -3.39 -7.10
N THR A 256 0.70 -2.83 -7.99
CA THR A 256 1.47 -3.61 -8.97
C THR A 256 2.42 -4.59 -8.29
N ILE A 257 3.19 -4.14 -7.30
CA ILE A 257 4.11 -5.01 -6.54
C ILE A 257 3.33 -6.11 -5.80
N THR A 258 2.21 -5.76 -5.16
CA THR A 258 1.36 -6.73 -4.44
C THR A 258 0.81 -7.79 -5.38
N ILE A 259 0.32 -7.39 -6.56
CA ILE A 259 -0.17 -8.32 -7.58
C ILE A 259 0.95 -9.25 -8.04
N MET A 260 2.16 -8.72 -8.31
CA MET A 260 3.30 -9.54 -8.72
C MET A 260 3.66 -10.60 -7.66
N ILE A 261 3.74 -10.21 -6.39
CA ILE A 261 4.07 -11.15 -5.31
C ILE A 261 2.98 -12.21 -5.19
N VAL A 262 1.70 -11.83 -5.21
CA VAL A 262 0.58 -12.80 -5.13
C VAL A 262 0.58 -13.77 -6.31
N LEU A 263 0.86 -13.30 -7.54
CA LEU A 263 0.98 -14.17 -8.71
C LEU A 263 2.12 -15.18 -8.54
N SER A 264 3.27 -14.74 -8.00
CA SER A 264 4.41 -15.62 -7.72
C SER A 264 4.06 -16.72 -6.72
N GLU A 265 3.30 -16.41 -5.66
CA GLU A 265 2.88 -17.39 -4.65
C GLU A 265 1.93 -18.46 -5.22
N ILE A 266 1.14 -18.12 -6.23
CA ILE A 266 0.24 -19.07 -6.92
C ILE A 266 1.01 -19.88 -7.99
N GLY A 267 2.31 -19.66 -8.14
CA GLY A 267 3.18 -20.38 -9.07
C GLY A 267 3.22 -19.80 -10.48
N VAL A 268 2.71 -18.58 -10.70
CA VAL A 268 2.84 -17.88 -11.99
C VAL A 268 4.27 -17.36 -12.14
N ASN A 269 4.92 -17.65 -13.27
CA ASN A 269 6.24 -17.10 -13.56
C ASN A 269 6.16 -15.58 -13.81
N ILE A 270 6.67 -14.81 -12.86
CA ILE A 270 6.68 -13.34 -12.91
C ILE A 270 7.88 -12.75 -13.66
N ALA A 271 8.82 -13.55 -14.18
CA ALA A 271 10.01 -13.02 -14.86
C ALA A 271 9.69 -12.08 -16.04
N PRO A 272 8.72 -12.38 -16.93
CA PRO A 272 8.34 -11.44 -17.99
C PRO A 272 7.72 -10.15 -17.46
N LEU A 273 6.93 -10.25 -16.39
CA LEU A 273 6.29 -9.09 -15.75
C LEU A 273 7.32 -8.21 -15.04
N LEU A 274 8.30 -8.82 -14.38
CA LEU A 274 9.43 -8.14 -13.75
C LEU A 274 10.32 -7.46 -14.80
N ALA A 275 10.55 -8.11 -15.95
CA ALA A 275 11.29 -7.52 -17.07
C ALA A 275 10.56 -6.29 -17.63
N GLY A 276 9.24 -6.38 -17.85
CA GLY A 276 8.42 -5.25 -18.31
C GLY A 276 8.37 -4.10 -17.32
N ALA A 277 8.15 -4.39 -16.03
CA ALA A 277 8.19 -3.40 -14.96
C ALA A 277 9.58 -2.77 -14.81
N GLY A 278 10.65 -3.55 -14.98
CA GLY A 278 12.02 -3.08 -14.97
C GLY A 278 12.31 -2.11 -16.13
N ALA A 279 11.88 -2.45 -17.35
CA ALA A 279 12.01 -1.57 -18.51
C ALA A 279 11.26 -0.25 -18.34
N LEU A 280 10.02 -0.29 -17.82
CA LEU A 280 9.26 0.91 -17.46
C LEU A 280 9.98 1.73 -16.39
N GLY A 281 10.51 1.07 -15.37
CA GLY A 281 11.29 1.69 -14.29
C GLY A 281 12.54 2.40 -14.81
N LEU A 282 13.25 1.80 -15.77
CA LEU A 282 14.40 2.43 -16.43
C LEU A 282 13.99 3.67 -17.22
N ALA A 283 12.89 3.62 -17.97
CA ALA A 283 12.39 4.79 -18.69
C ALA A 283 12.06 5.96 -17.74
N ILE A 284 11.42 5.68 -16.61
CA ILE A 284 11.12 6.69 -15.57
C ILE A 284 12.41 7.21 -14.92
N SER A 285 13.40 6.32 -14.71
CA SER A 285 14.69 6.69 -14.12
C SER A 285 15.45 7.68 -15.00
N PHE A 286 15.51 7.43 -16.32
CA PHE A 286 16.10 8.38 -17.26
C PHE A 286 15.32 9.69 -17.35
N GLY A 287 13.98 9.64 -17.34
CA GLY A 287 13.14 10.84 -17.37
C GLY A 287 13.25 11.73 -16.13
N SER A 288 13.60 11.15 -14.97
CA SER A 288 13.71 11.86 -13.69
C SER A 288 15.14 12.24 -13.29
N GLN A 289 16.15 11.82 -14.06
CA GLN A 289 17.56 12.03 -13.73
C GLN A 289 17.91 13.51 -13.49
N THR A 290 17.45 14.42 -14.34
CA THR A 290 17.74 15.86 -14.20
C THR A 290 17.16 16.44 -12.92
N LEU A 291 15.96 15.99 -12.50
CA LEU A 291 15.34 16.44 -11.26
C LEU A 291 16.18 16.03 -10.05
N VAL A 292 16.65 14.77 -10.03
CA VAL A 292 17.50 14.27 -8.93
C VAL A 292 18.81 15.04 -8.89
N LYS A 293 19.43 15.28 -10.05
CA LYS A 293 20.65 16.09 -10.16
C LYS A 293 20.43 17.50 -9.61
N ASP A 294 19.34 18.18 -9.99
CA ASP A 294 18.98 19.51 -9.49
C ASP A 294 18.92 19.52 -7.94
N ILE A 295 18.19 18.58 -7.34
CA ILE A 295 17.99 18.54 -5.89
C ILE A 295 19.32 18.33 -5.16
N ILE A 296 20.13 17.37 -5.63
CA ILE A 296 21.43 17.05 -5.00
C ILE A 296 22.37 18.27 -5.09
N THR A 297 22.49 18.87 -6.28
CA THR A 297 23.33 20.06 -6.47
C THR A 297 22.87 21.23 -5.59
N GLY A 298 21.56 21.49 -5.52
CA GLY A 298 21.02 22.54 -4.65
C GLY A 298 21.29 22.31 -3.16
N VAL A 299 21.18 21.06 -2.68
CA VAL A 299 21.51 20.71 -1.29
C VAL A 299 22.98 20.94 -0.98
N PHE A 300 23.90 20.55 -1.87
CA PHE A 300 25.34 20.79 -1.67
C PHE A 300 25.67 22.28 -1.63
N ILE A 301 25.12 23.09 -2.55
CA ILE A 301 25.32 24.54 -2.54
C ILE A 301 24.85 25.15 -1.21
N GLN A 302 23.69 24.74 -0.69
CA GLN A 302 23.23 25.22 0.61
C GLN A 302 24.04 24.69 1.79
N PHE A 303 24.51 23.45 1.72
CA PHE A 303 25.34 22.86 2.77
C PHE A 303 26.69 23.56 2.90
N GLU A 304 27.28 23.96 1.77
CA GLU A 304 28.49 24.79 1.73
C GLU A 304 28.21 26.26 2.05
N ASN A 305 26.95 26.61 2.30
CA ASN A 305 26.50 27.98 2.48
C ASN A 305 26.99 28.84 1.30
N GLY A 306 26.87 28.36 0.06
CA GLY A 306 27.38 29.06 -1.12
C GLY A 306 26.55 30.27 -1.51
N MET A 307 25.22 30.20 -1.28
CA MET A 307 24.27 31.19 -1.74
C MET A 307 23.12 31.37 -0.75
N ASN A 308 22.75 32.61 -0.45
CA ASN A 308 21.60 32.93 0.38
C ASN A 308 20.62 33.86 -0.35
N THR A 309 19.39 33.92 0.15
CA THR A 309 18.40 34.88 -0.33
C THR A 309 18.89 36.29 -0.01
N GLY A 310 18.90 37.17 -1.02
CA GLY A 310 19.43 38.52 -0.92
C GLY A 310 20.88 38.68 -1.38
N ASP A 311 21.61 37.58 -1.62
CA ASP A 311 22.98 37.68 -2.11
C ASP A 311 23.02 38.16 -3.57
N LEU A 312 23.94 39.08 -3.88
CA LEU A 312 24.30 39.43 -5.25
C LEU A 312 25.25 38.36 -5.80
N VAL A 313 24.84 37.72 -6.89
CA VAL A 313 25.57 36.58 -7.47
C VAL A 313 25.72 36.71 -8.98
N THR A 314 26.82 36.17 -9.50
CA THR A 314 26.99 35.93 -10.95
C THR A 314 26.98 34.44 -11.21
N ILE A 315 26.07 34.00 -12.09
CA ILE A 315 25.90 32.61 -12.51
C ILE A 315 26.06 32.57 -14.04
N GLY A 316 27.21 32.09 -14.51
CA GLY A 316 27.55 32.14 -15.93
C GLY A 316 27.56 33.59 -16.46
N PRO A 317 26.76 33.94 -17.48
CA PRO A 317 26.68 35.31 -18.01
C PRO A 317 25.69 36.22 -17.25
N LEU A 318 24.95 35.69 -16.27
CA LEU A 318 23.91 36.44 -15.56
C LEU A 318 24.42 36.96 -14.22
N THR A 319 24.27 38.25 -13.96
CA THR A 319 24.49 38.87 -12.65
C THR A 319 23.18 39.41 -12.11
N GLY A 320 22.89 39.18 -10.83
CA GLY A 320 21.69 39.68 -10.18
C GLY A 320 21.52 39.19 -8.74
N THR A 321 20.45 39.63 -8.10
CA THR A 321 20.18 39.35 -6.69
C THR A 321 19.28 38.12 -6.54
N VAL A 322 19.61 37.23 -5.60
CA VAL A 322 18.82 36.03 -5.33
C VAL A 322 17.53 36.41 -4.60
N GLU A 323 16.38 36.26 -5.25
CA GLU A 323 15.07 36.56 -4.64
C GLU A 323 14.45 35.34 -3.96
N ARG A 324 14.59 34.16 -4.56
CA ARG A 324 13.92 32.95 -4.06
C ARG A 324 14.70 31.70 -4.40
N MET A 325 14.87 30.83 -3.42
CA MET A 325 15.37 29.48 -3.63
C MET A 325 14.23 28.46 -3.52
N SER A 326 14.27 27.48 -4.40
CA SER A 326 13.40 26.31 -4.36
C SER A 326 14.26 25.04 -4.35
N ILE A 327 13.62 23.89 -4.13
CA ILE A 327 14.33 22.60 -4.11
C ILE A 327 15.00 22.29 -5.46
N ARG A 328 14.45 22.80 -6.58
CA ARG A 328 14.94 22.49 -7.95
C ARG A 328 15.73 23.62 -8.61
N SER A 329 15.45 24.86 -8.26
CA SER A 329 15.99 26.03 -8.95
C SER A 329 16.13 27.23 -8.04
N VAL A 330 17.00 28.16 -8.45
CA VAL A 330 17.14 29.50 -7.88
C VAL A 330 16.49 30.54 -8.79
N GLY A 331 15.84 31.52 -8.18
CA GLY A 331 15.30 32.71 -8.83
C GLY A 331 16.23 33.89 -8.62
N VAL A 332 16.77 34.44 -9.70
CA VAL A 332 17.69 35.58 -9.68
C VAL A 332 17.04 36.74 -10.42
N ARG A 333 16.99 37.91 -9.78
CA ARG A 333 16.51 39.17 -10.36
C ARG A 333 17.70 39.93 -10.93
N GLN A 334 17.66 40.15 -12.23
CA GLN A 334 18.64 41.00 -12.90
C GLN A 334 18.32 42.49 -12.68
N ASP A 335 19.33 43.35 -12.77
CA ASP A 335 19.23 44.82 -12.72
C ASP A 335 18.25 45.38 -13.77
N THR A 336 18.14 44.73 -14.93
CA THR A 336 17.14 45.03 -15.97
C THR A 336 15.70 44.73 -15.56
N GLY A 337 15.47 44.15 -14.39
CA GLY A 337 14.16 43.76 -13.86
C GLY A 337 13.70 42.35 -14.25
N ALA A 338 14.43 41.65 -15.12
CA ALA A 338 14.11 40.28 -15.53
C ALA A 338 14.25 39.27 -14.38
N TYR A 339 13.29 38.34 -14.25
CA TYR A 339 13.35 37.23 -13.27
C TYR A 339 13.78 35.94 -13.95
N HIS A 340 14.99 35.48 -13.64
CA HIS A 340 15.56 34.27 -14.21
C HIS A 340 15.38 33.09 -13.25
N ILE A 341 14.85 31.98 -13.76
CA ILE A 341 14.72 30.73 -13.02
C ILE A 341 15.79 29.77 -13.53
N ILE A 342 16.80 29.51 -12.71
CA ILE A 342 17.96 28.71 -13.09
C ILE A 342 17.91 27.37 -12.34
N PRO A 343 17.81 26.22 -13.04
CA PRO A 343 17.93 24.91 -12.42
C PRO A 343 19.31 24.73 -11.78
N TRP A 344 19.36 24.12 -10.61
CA TRP A 344 20.62 23.89 -9.90
C TRP A 344 21.63 23.10 -10.74
N SER A 345 21.16 22.12 -11.53
CA SER A 345 22.03 21.29 -12.37
C SER A 345 22.74 22.04 -13.52
N SER A 346 22.30 23.25 -13.86
CA SER A 346 22.99 24.13 -14.83
C SER A 346 24.05 25.02 -14.21
N ILE A 347 24.09 25.12 -12.87
CA ILE A 347 25.08 25.93 -12.16
C ILE A 347 26.33 25.07 -11.97
N THR A 348 27.33 25.28 -12.82
CA THR A 348 28.64 24.65 -12.68
C THR A 348 29.57 25.50 -11.82
N THR A 349 29.57 26.81 -12.04
CA THR A 349 30.37 27.80 -11.31
C THR A 349 29.53 29.04 -11.05
N PHE A 350 29.62 29.60 -9.86
CA PHE A 350 29.00 30.88 -9.51
C PHE A 350 29.96 31.70 -8.65
N ALA A 351 29.80 33.02 -8.71
CA ALA A 351 30.48 33.97 -7.83
C ALA A 351 29.46 34.63 -6.90
N ASN A 352 29.80 34.78 -5.63
CA ASN A 352 28.99 35.47 -4.64
C ASN A 352 29.75 36.70 -4.14
N PHE A 353 29.17 37.88 -4.30
CA PHE A 353 29.81 39.15 -3.98
C PHE A 353 29.58 39.61 -2.55
N VAL A 354 28.75 38.90 -1.76
CA VAL A 354 28.38 39.27 -0.38
C VAL A 354 29.19 38.47 0.67
N ARG A 355 30.25 37.77 0.22
CA ARG A 355 31.08 36.88 1.06
C ARG A 355 32.43 37.51 1.39
N GLY A 356 32.67 37.79 2.67
CA GLY A 356 33.98 38.23 3.16
C GLY A 356 34.29 39.67 2.77
N ILE A 357 35.19 39.86 1.80
CA ILE A 357 35.68 41.17 1.37
C ILE A 357 35.34 41.41 -0.11
N GLY A 358 34.82 42.60 -0.41
CA GLY A 358 34.76 43.13 -1.76
C GLY A 358 36.08 43.80 -2.10
N SER A 359 36.52 43.73 -3.36
CA SER A 359 37.66 44.53 -3.82
C SER A 359 37.25 45.40 -4.98
N VAL A 360 37.59 46.68 -4.89
CA VAL A 360 37.41 47.65 -5.97
C VAL A 360 38.77 47.86 -6.62
N VAL A 361 38.78 47.72 -7.95
CA VAL A 361 39.96 47.92 -8.78
C VAL A 361 39.62 48.98 -9.81
N ALA A 362 40.09 50.22 -9.57
CA ALA A 362 39.93 51.31 -10.51
C ALA A 362 41.18 51.39 -11.41
N ASN A 363 40.97 51.44 -12.72
CA ASN A 363 42.01 51.66 -13.72
C ASN A 363 41.75 53.00 -14.39
N TYR A 364 42.75 53.86 -14.40
CA TYR A 364 42.69 55.17 -15.05
C TYR A 364 43.67 55.24 -16.19
N ASP A 365 43.20 55.76 -17.32
CA ASP A 365 43.98 55.95 -18.53
C ASP A 365 44.52 57.38 -18.58
N VAL A 366 45.84 57.51 -18.74
CA VAL A 366 46.55 58.80 -18.85
C VAL A 366 47.26 58.88 -20.20
N ASP A 367 47.09 60.02 -20.91
CA ASP A 367 47.75 60.28 -22.20
C ASP A 367 49.27 60.05 -22.09
N ARG A 368 49.87 59.54 -23.17
CA ARG A 368 51.30 59.25 -23.25
C ARG A 368 52.19 60.49 -23.11
N HIS A 369 51.69 61.65 -23.47
CA HIS A 369 52.46 62.91 -23.43
C HIS A 369 52.43 63.59 -22.05
N GLU A 370 51.58 63.12 -21.14
CA GLU A 370 51.51 63.64 -19.77
C GLU A 370 52.66 63.11 -18.91
N ASP A 371 53.05 63.93 -17.93
CA ASP A 371 54.05 63.53 -16.94
C ASP A 371 53.47 62.46 -16.01
N ALA A 372 54.04 61.27 -16.09
CA ALA A 372 53.57 60.12 -15.33
C ALA A 372 53.74 60.27 -13.80
N ASP A 373 54.73 61.05 -13.34
CA ASP A 373 54.91 61.30 -11.91
C ASP A 373 53.89 62.32 -11.41
N LYS A 374 53.59 63.34 -12.22
CA LYS A 374 52.50 64.29 -11.97
C LYS A 374 51.13 63.60 -11.94
N ALA A 375 50.86 62.70 -12.87
CA ALA A 375 49.60 61.94 -12.90
C ALA A 375 49.46 60.99 -11.70
N ASN A 376 50.54 60.32 -11.30
CA ASN A 376 50.55 59.45 -10.11
C ASN A 376 50.36 60.26 -8.82
N GLN A 377 50.97 61.45 -8.72
CA GLN A 377 50.77 62.34 -7.58
C GLN A 377 49.31 62.83 -7.51
N ALA A 378 48.74 63.28 -8.62
CA ALA A 378 47.34 63.69 -8.69
C ALA A 378 46.38 62.57 -8.26
N LEU A 379 46.66 61.32 -8.64
CA LEU A 379 45.85 60.18 -8.20
C LEU A 379 46.00 59.89 -6.70
N LYS A 380 47.21 60.00 -6.15
CA LYS A 380 47.42 59.86 -4.69
C LYS A 380 46.68 60.95 -3.91
N ASP A 381 46.70 62.19 -4.41
CA ASP A 381 45.99 63.30 -3.80
C ASP A 381 44.47 63.07 -3.85
N ALA A 382 43.95 62.59 -4.98
CA ALA A 382 42.54 62.23 -5.14
C ALA A 382 42.10 61.09 -4.20
N VAL A 383 42.93 60.05 -4.06
CA VAL A 383 42.68 58.94 -3.13
C VAL A 383 42.72 59.43 -1.67
N THR A 384 43.62 60.36 -1.35
CA THR A 384 43.70 60.95 0.00
C THR A 384 42.45 61.76 0.32
N ALA A 385 42.00 62.60 -0.61
CA ALA A 385 40.74 63.35 -0.47
C ALA A 385 39.51 62.42 -0.33
N LEU A 386 39.50 61.29 -1.05
CA LEU A 386 38.44 60.27 -0.90
C LEU A 386 38.43 59.66 0.50
N MET A 387 39.62 59.41 1.08
CA MET A 387 39.76 58.86 2.44
C MET A 387 39.39 59.85 3.55
N GLU A 388 39.36 61.16 3.26
CA GLU A 388 38.88 62.20 4.17
C GLU A 388 37.35 62.32 4.20
N THR A 389 36.65 61.73 3.22
CA THR A 389 35.18 61.72 3.18
C THR A 389 34.63 60.70 4.18
N GLU A 390 33.97 61.18 5.24
CA GLU A 390 33.55 60.38 6.40
C GLU A 390 32.64 59.20 6.02
N ASP A 391 31.71 59.42 5.08
CA ASP A 391 30.79 58.40 4.56
C ASP A 391 31.49 57.24 3.82
N ILE A 392 32.60 57.54 3.12
CA ILE A 392 33.34 56.56 2.31
C ILE A 392 34.40 55.86 3.14
N ARG A 393 35.04 56.59 4.06
CA ARG A 393 36.09 56.06 4.93
C ARG A 393 35.62 54.86 5.77
N GLY A 394 34.36 54.88 6.20
CA GLY A 394 33.73 53.78 6.95
C GLY A 394 33.52 52.49 6.15
N LEU A 395 33.51 52.58 4.82
CA LEU A 395 33.31 51.43 3.91
C LEU A 395 34.63 50.75 3.52
N ILE A 396 35.76 51.43 3.69
CA ILE A 396 37.10 50.96 3.29
C ILE A 396 37.81 50.29 4.47
N ILE A 397 38.20 49.03 4.28
CA ILE A 397 39.06 48.28 5.19
C ILE A 397 40.52 48.48 4.80
N GLY A 398 41.34 48.97 5.73
CA GLY A 398 42.77 49.16 5.54
C GLY A 398 43.12 50.45 4.78
N GLU A 399 44.29 50.46 4.16
CA GLU A 399 44.79 51.60 3.36
C GLU A 399 44.74 51.30 1.85
N PRO A 400 44.44 52.32 1.02
CA PRO A 400 44.55 52.23 -0.43
C PRO A 400 45.95 51.82 -0.89
N HIS A 401 46.03 50.89 -1.82
CA HIS A 401 47.28 50.64 -2.55
C HIS A 401 47.19 51.20 -3.97
N VAL A 402 47.89 52.31 -4.20
CA VAL A 402 48.11 52.89 -5.53
C VAL A 402 49.32 52.21 -6.15
N ARG A 403 49.11 51.44 -7.22
CA ARG A 403 50.18 50.73 -7.94
C ARG A 403 50.28 51.25 -9.36
N ARG A 404 51.46 51.78 -9.70
CA ARG A 404 51.79 52.18 -11.08
C ARG A 404 51.91 50.93 -11.95
N TYR A 405 51.14 50.85 -13.02
CA TYR A 405 51.15 49.75 -13.98
C TYR A 405 51.45 50.30 -15.39
N CYS A 406 52.54 49.85 -16.00
CA CYS A 406 52.88 50.26 -17.37
C CYS A 406 52.33 49.21 -18.34
N ARG A 407 51.19 49.47 -18.96
CA ARG A 407 50.66 48.63 -20.05
C ARG A 407 50.41 49.53 -21.25
N PHE A 408 51.23 49.41 -22.28
CA PHE A 408 51.11 50.23 -23.48
C PHE A 408 50.09 49.62 -24.45
N ASN A 409 49.14 50.42 -24.94
CA ASN A 409 48.29 50.11 -26.10
C ASN A 409 48.73 50.95 -27.32
N GLU A 410 48.13 50.73 -28.49
CA GLU A 410 48.48 51.42 -29.75
C GLU A 410 48.18 52.92 -29.76
N HIS A 411 47.36 53.42 -28.83
CA HIS A 411 46.97 54.84 -28.71
C HIS A 411 47.68 55.58 -27.56
N GLY A 412 48.65 54.92 -26.91
CA GLY A 412 49.28 55.38 -25.67
C GLY A 412 48.42 55.06 -24.47
N VAL A 413 49.04 54.72 -23.32
CA VAL A 413 48.55 55.04 -21.95
C VAL A 413 49.38 54.32 -20.85
N TYR A 414 49.52 54.99 -19.71
CA TYR A 414 49.92 54.43 -18.40
C TYR A 414 48.68 54.07 -17.57
N PHE A 415 48.60 52.85 -17.00
CA PHE A 415 47.49 52.43 -16.15
C PHE A 415 47.89 52.55 -14.67
N THR A 416 47.28 53.44 -13.91
CA THR A 416 47.45 53.37 -12.45
C THR A 416 46.28 52.61 -11.85
N ARG A 417 46.61 51.51 -11.17
CA ARG A 417 45.63 50.60 -10.54
C ARG A 417 45.52 50.96 -9.08
N VAL A 418 44.33 51.33 -8.62
CA VAL A 418 44.05 51.50 -7.19
C VAL A 418 43.25 50.29 -6.73
N VAL A 419 43.77 49.59 -5.72
CA VAL A 419 43.10 48.44 -5.10
C VAL A 419 42.65 48.83 -3.70
N HIS A 420 41.36 48.65 -3.43
CA HIS A 420 40.79 48.79 -2.09
C HIS A 420 40.02 47.54 -1.70
N HIS A 421 39.95 47.29 -0.40
CA HIS A 421 39.10 46.27 0.18
C HIS A 421 37.96 46.95 0.92
N ALA A 422 36.73 46.58 0.60
CA ALA A 422 35.53 47.01 1.31
C ALA A 422 34.86 45.79 1.92
N THR A 423 34.03 45.99 2.94
CA THR A 423 33.13 44.92 3.37
C THR A 423 32.18 44.58 2.22
N ALA A 424 31.94 43.29 1.98
CA ALA A 424 31.11 42.83 0.86
C ALA A 424 29.67 43.42 0.87
N GLN A 425 29.15 43.78 2.04
CA GLN A 425 27.86 44.48 2.22
C GLN A 425 27.89 45.98 1.89
N ALA A 426 29.06 46.63 1.93
CA ALA A 426 29.18 48.07 1.66
C ALA A 426 29.15 48.41 0.17
N VAL A 427 29.52 47.46 -0.70
CA VAL A 427 29.62 47.68 -2.15
C VAL A 427 28.24 47.86 -2.80
N ASP A 428 27.20 47.23 -2.25
CA ASP A 428 25.83 47.26 -2.78
C ASP A 428 25.14 48.63 -2.54
N GLY A 429 25.54 49.37 -1.49
CA GLY A 429 24.93 50.65 -1.11
C GLY A 429 25.63 51.90 -1.64
N ALA A 430 26.87 51.79 -2.14
CA ALA A 430 27.74 52.94 -2.42
C ALA A 430 27.77 53.40 -3.89
N PHE A 431 27.15 52.65 -4.81
CA PHE A 431 27.29 52.88 -6.26
C PHE A 431 26.01 53.35 -6.99
N CYS A 432 24.93 53.68 -6.27
CA CYS A 432 23.76 54.36 -6.85
C CYS A 432 23.66 55.81 -6.34
N PRO A 433 23.83 56.84 -7.20
CA PRO A 433 23.19 58.13 -7.00
C PRO A 433 21.69 58.09 -7.25
#